data_AF-A0A0F9N630-F1
#
_entry.id   AF-A0A0F9N630-F1
#
_cell.length_a   1.000
_cell.length_b   1.000
_cell.length_c   1.000
_cell.angle_alpha   90.00
_cell.angle_beta   90.00
_cell.angle_gamma   90.00
#
_symmetry.space_group_name_H-M   'P 1'
#
loop_
_entity.id
_entity.type
_entity.pdbx_description
1 polymer ?
#
loop_
_entity_poly.entity_id
_entity_poly.type
_entity_poly.pdbx_seq_one_letter_code
_entity_poly.pdbx_strand_id
1 'polypeptide(L)'
;MVTETREPPSELAIRAIAARDGDARTYAKAVHHREYELYQDAWAEALETRNRTVIVCPPDTYKSTTVRDFVEREIGKNPNVRILWVMNTGDQAQKQVMSISSTIQSNNVYNAAFDVREDTEAQWTKNVLFVERDIEDPDPTLMGTGLNGPYQGLHF
;
A
#
# COMPACT_ATOMS: atom_id res chain seq x y z
N MET A 1 -44.16 -12.68 -4.79
CA MET A 1 -42.84 -12.02 -4.72
C MET A 1 -42.03 -12.77 -3.70
N VAL A 2 -41.03 -13.54 -4.14
CA VAL A 2 -40.09 -14.21 -3.23
C VAL A 2 -39.08 -13.13 -2.83
N THR A 3 -39.16 -12.65 -1.60
CA THR A 3 -38.12 -11.80 -1.02
C THR A 3 -36.89 -12.67 -0.83
N GLU A 4 -35.87 -12.43 -1.64
CA GLU A 4 -34.57 -13.07 -1.55
C GLU A 4 -33.92 -12.66 -0.22
N THR A 5 -33.93 -13.55 0.77
CA THR A 5 -33.26 -13.32 2.05
C THR A 5 -31.76 -13.49 1.82
N ARG A 6 -31.05 -12.41 1.49
CA ARG A 6 -29.58 -12.44 1.42
C ARG A 6 -29.02 -12.66 2.81
N GLU A 7 -28.19 -13.68 2.98
CA GLU A 7 -27.40 -13.88 4.19
C GLU A 7 -26.54 -12.63 4.46
N PRO A 8 -26.37 -12.24 5.73
CA PRO A 8 -25.54 -11.09 6.08
C PRO A 8 -24.10 -11.33 5.60
N PRO A 9 -23.42 -10.30 5.05
CA PRO A 9 -22.05 -10.44 4.58
C PRO A 9 -21.13 -10.86 5.75
N SER A 10 -20.18 -11.76 5.46
CA SER A 10 -19.20 -12.22 6.43
C SER A 10 -18.34 -11.05 6.94
N GLU A 11 -17.75 -11.17 8.13
CA GLU A 11 -16.87 -10.15 8.70
C GLU A 11 -15.71 -9.80 7.74
N LEU A 12 -15.16 -10.81 7.07
CA LEU A 12 -14.14 -10.63 6.04
C LEU A 12 -14.65 -9.76 4.88
N ALA A 13 -15.85 -10.03 4.36
CA ALA A 13 -16.44 -9.26 3.28
C ALA A 13 -16.71 -7.80 3.69
N ILE A 14 -17.19 -7.58 4.91
CA ILE A 14 -17.42 -6.23 5.46
C ILE A 14 -16.08 -5.46 5.52
N ARG A 15 -15.03 -6.08 6.05
CA ARG A 15 -13.70 -5.46 6.14
C ARG A 15 -13.07 -5.22 4.78
N ALA A 16 -13.23 -6.15 3.83
CA ALA A 16 -12.72 -6.00 2.48
C ALA A 16 -13.39 -4.81 1.75
N ILE A 17 -14.72 -4.68 1.86
CA ILE A 17 -15.47 -3.52 1.36
C ILE A 17 -14.97 -2.24 2.01
N ALA A 18 -14.79 -2.25 3.34
CA ALA A 18 -14.27 -1.09 4.08
C ALA A 18 -12.85 -0.70 3.62
N ALA A 19 -11.97 -1.67 3.39
CA ALA A 19 -10.61 -1.42 2.90
C ALA A 19 -10.60 -0.85 1.47
N ARG A 20 -11.47 -1.36 0.59
CA ARG A 20 -11.57 -0.96 -0.81
C ARG A 20 -12.20 0.43 -0.98
N ASP A 21 -13.34 0.65 -0.33
CA ASP A 21 -14.21 1.81 -0.58
C ASP A 21 -14.04 2.92 0.47
N GLY A 22 -13.46 2.62 1.63
CA GLY A 22 -13.25 3.57 2.71
C GLY A 22 -12.05 4.49 2.50
N ASP A 23 -11.93 5.49 3.37
CA ASP A 23 -10.77 6.38 3.46
C ASP A 23 -9.53 5.66 4.03
N ALA A 24 -8.39 6.36 4.08
CA ALA A 24 -7.14 5.80 4.59
C ALA A 24 -7.24 5.27 6.04
N ARG A 25 -8.00 5.95 6.91
CA ARG A 25 -8.27 5.50 8.29
C ARG A 25 -9.02 4.19 8.28
N THR A 26 -10.08 4.11 7.47
CA THR A 26 -10.90 2.91 7.33
C THR A 26 -10.08 1.75 6.78
N TYR A 27 -9.22 2.00 5.79
CA TYR A 27 -8.26 1.02 5.29
C TYR A 27 -7.31 0.53 6.40
N ALA A 28 -6.66 1.45 7.12
CA ALA A 28 -5.70 1.08 8.18
C ALA A 28 -6.36 0.25 9.29
N LYS A 29 -7.59 0.58 9.66
CA LYS A 29 -8.39 -0.19 10.61
C LYS A 29 -8.79 -1.55 10.05
N ALA A 30 -9.28 -1.59 8.81
CA ALA A 30 -9.78 -2.81 8.18
C ALA A 30 -8.66 -3.81 7.88
N VAL A 31 -7.50 -3.38 7.39
CA VAL A 31 -6.40 -4.26 6.98
C VAL A 31 -5.44 -4.54 8.14
N HIS A 32 -5.11 -3.53 8.94
CA HIS A 32 -4.05 -3.61 9.95
C HIS A 32 -4.52 -3.52 11.40
N HIS A 33 -5.83 -3.34 11.65
CA HIS A 33 -6.37 -3.09 12.98
C HIS A 33 -5.75 -1.86 13.68
N ARG A 34 -5.33 -0.86 12.91
CA ARG A 34 -4.75 0.37 13.45
C ARG A 34 -5.79 1.46 13.52
N GLU A 35 -5.82 2.16 14.65
CA GLU A 35 -6.59 3.39 14.80
C GLU A 35 -5.65 4.56 14.51
N TYR A 36 -6.01 5.39 13.55
CA TYR A 36 -5.28 6.61 13.27
C TYR A 36 -5.53 7.66 14.34
N GLU A 37 -4.50 8.42 14.68
CA GLU A 37 -4.66 9.68 15.40
C GLU A 37 -5.11 10.79 14.45
N LEU A 38 -5.69 11.87 14.98
CA LEU A 38 -6.19 12.99 14.16
C LEU A 38 -5.13 13.60 13.24
N TYR A 39 -3.87 13.63 13.67
CA TYR A 39 -2.78 14.13 12.84
C TYR A 39 -2.44 13.19 11.67
N GLN A 40 -2.69 11.88 11.80
CA GLN A 40 -2.47 10.92 10.72
C GLN A 40 -3.54 11.05 9.63
N ASP A 41 -4.77 11.43 9.99
CA ASP A 41 -5.81 11.76 9.01
C ASP A 41 -5.37 12.91 8.11
N ALA A 42 -4.81 13.97 8.70
CA ALA A 42 -4.33 15.13 7.94
C ALA A 42 -3.17 14.74 6.99
N TRP A 43 -2.30 13.82 7.41
CA TRP A 43 -1.24 13.30 6.55
C TRP A 43 -1.79 12.45 5.42
N ALA A 44 -2.74 11.57 5.72
CA ALA A 44 -3.35 10.69 4.73
C ALA A 44 -4.14 11.49 3.67
N GLU A 45 -4.94 12.47 4.09
CA GLU A 45 -5.61 13.39 3.18
C GLU A 45 -4.61 14.13 2.29
N ALA A 46 -3.50 14.62 2.87
CA ALA A 46 -2.47 15.30 2.09
C ALA A 46 -1.75 14.37 1.10
N LEU A 47 -1.54 13.09 1.44
CA LEU A 47 -0.97 12.09 0.53
C LEU A 47 -1.93 11.76 -0.63
N GLU A 48 -3.24 11.72 -0.38
CA GLU A 48 -4.24 11.39 -1.40
C GLU A 48 -4.60 12.56 -2.34
N THR A 49 -4.59 13.80 -1.83
CA THR A 49 -5.16 14.95 -2.56
C THR A 49 -4.13 15.89 -3.17
N ARG A 50 -2.85 15.75 -2.81
CA ARG A 50 -1.79 16.68 -3.24
C ARG A 50 -0.73 15.95 -4.06
N ASN A 51 -0.26 16.62 -5.10
CA ASN A 51 0.86 16.11 -5.91
C ASN A 51 2.22 16.17 -5.18
N ARG A 52 2.34 17.01 -4.15
CA ARG A 52 3.56 17.20 -3.36
C ARG A 52 3.21 17.47 -1.91
N THR A 53 3.77 16.67 -1.01
CA THR A 53 3.49 16.74 0.43
C THR A 53 4.78 16.62 1.22
N VAL A 54 4.94 17.47 2.25
CA VAL A 54 6.04 17.40 3.21
C VAL A 54 5.44 17.24 4.60
N ILE A 55 5.76 16.14 5.27
CA ILE A 55 5.29 15.85 6.63
C ILE A 55 6.43 16.12 7.60
N VAL A 56 6.29 17.16 8.42
CA VAL A 56 7.21 17.48 9.52
C VAL A 56 6.55 17.08 10.83
N CYS A 57 7.13 16.09 11.52
CA CYS A 57 6.59 15.56 12.75
C CYS A 57 7.70 15.04 13.67
N PRO A 58 7.44 14.97 14.99
CA PRO A 58 8.37 14.34 15.94
C PRO A 58 8.64 12.85 15.60
N PRO A 59 9.75 12.28 16.13
CA PRO A 59 9.94 10.83 16.19
C PRO A 59 8.74 10.12 16.85
N ASP A 60 8.59 8.82 16.59
CA ASP A 60 7.58 7.95 17.21
C ASP A 60 6.10 8.35 17.00
N THR A 61 5.83 9.06 15.92
CA THR A 61 4.47 9.46 15.50
C THR A 61 3.91 8.61 14.36
N TYR A 62 4.49 7.43 14.13
CA TYR A 62 4.04 6.48 13.10
C TYR A 62 4.02 7.01 11.65
N LYS A 63 4.76 8.09 11.34
CA LYS A 63 4.87 8.68 9.98
C LYS A 63 5.11 7.65 8.86
N SER A 64 6.08 6.75 9.03
CA SER A 64 6.42 5.74 8.02
C SER A 64 5.33 4.69 7.88
N THR A 65 4.56 4.43 8.95
CA THR A 65 3.41 3.53 8.90
C THR A 65 2.29 4.14 8.07
N THR A 66 1.96 5.41 8.28
CA THR A 66 0.94 6.10 7.47
C THR A 66 1.31 6.14 5.98
N VAL A 67 2.57 6.43 5.64
CA VAL A 67 3.04 6.40 4.25
C VAL A 67 2.99 4.98 3.67
N ARG A 68 3.29 3.96 4.49
CA ARG A 68 3.21 2.55 4.04
C ARG A 68 1.77 2.16 3.71
N ASP A 69 0.84 2.47 4.60
CA ASP A 69 -0.58 2.17 4.41
C ASP A 69 -1.12 2.85 3.13
N PHE A 70 -0.68 4.08 2.86
CA PHE A 70 -0.97 4.78 1.60
C PHE A 70 -0.42 4.02 0.39
N VAL A 71 0.86 3.64 0.40
CA VAL A 71 1.49 2.91 -0.72
C VAL A 71 0.82 1.56 -0.98
N GLU A 72 0.54 0.77 0.06
CA GLU A 72 -0.18 -0.50 -0.08
C GLU A 72 -1.56 -0.31 -0.74
N ARG A 73 -2.28 0.73 -0.33
CA ARG A 73 -3.60 1.05 -0.86
C ARG A 73 -3.53 1.57 -2.30
N GLU A 74 -2.51 2.33 -2.67
CA GLU A 74 -2.31 2.77 -4.06
C GLU A 74 -2.00 1.60 -4.99
N ILE A 75 -1.16 0.65 -4.55
CA ILE A 75 -0.93 -0.61 -5.29
C ILE A 75 -2.25 -1.38 -5.45
N GLY A 76 -3.05 -1.45 -4.38
CA GLY A 76 -4.34 -2.14 -4.39
C GLY A 76 -5.35 -1.55 -5.37
N LYS A 77 -5.42 -0.22 -5.46
CA LYS A 77 -6.32 0.47 -6.38
C LYS A 77 -5.84 0.43 -7.84
N ASN A 78 -4.53 0.45 -8.03
CA ASN A 78 -3.91 0.55 -9.34
C ASN A 78 -2.65 -0.33 -9.41
N PRO A 79 -2.76 -1.56 -9.93
CA PRO A 79 -1.61 -2.45 -10.11
C PRO A 79 -0.51 -1.84 -10.98
N ASN A 80 -0.87 -0.93 -11.89
CA ASN A 80 0.05 -0.25 -12.82
C ASN A 80 0.81 0.92 -12.20
N VAL A 81 0.56 1.23 -10.93
CA VAL A 81 1.34 2.25 -10.22
C VAL A 81 2.81 1.83 -10.18
N ARG A 82 3.69 2.82 -10.28
CA ARG A 82 5.13 2.65 -10.08
C ARG A 82 5.52 3.57 -8.93
N ILE A 83 6.03 2.99 -7.85
CA ILE A 83 6.33 3.73 -6.62
C ILE A 83 7.82 3.61 -6.30
N LEU A 84 8.51 4.75 -6.22
CA LEU A 84 9.87 4.82 -5.70
C LEU A 84 9.86 5.21 -4.23
N TRP A 85 10.28 4.28 -3.37
CA TRP A 85 10.43 4.48 -1.93
C TRP A 85 11.89 4.76 -1.58
N VAL A 86 12.23 6.04 -1.42
CA VAL A 86 13.59 6.48 -1.03
C VAL A 86 13.68 6.68 0.49
N MET A 87 14.69 6.09 1.11
CA MET A 87 15.04 6.33 2.53
C MET A 87 16.50 6.74 2.68
N ASN A 88 16.89 7.13 3.90
CA ASN A 88 18.27 7.49 4.19
C ASN A 88 19.24 6.34 3.90
N THR A 89 18.85 5.09 4.22
CA THR A 89 19.64 3.89 3.90
C THR A 89 18.81 2.84 3.16
N GLY A 90 19.48 1.98 2.38
CA GLY A 90 18.83 0.87 1.68
C GLY A 90 18.15 -0.12 2.63
N ASP A 91 18.77 -0.41 3.78
CA ASP A 91 18.19 -1.32 4.79
C ASP A 91 16.90 -0.79 5.40
N GLN A 92 16.76 0.54 5.54
CA GLN A 92 15.50 1.13 5.98
C GLN A 92 14.41 0.93 4.93
N ALA A 93 14.73 1.15 3.65
CA ALA A 93 13.78 0.94 2.55
C ALA A 93 13.38 -0.54 2.41
N GLN A 94 14.34 -1.47 2.53
CA GLN A 94 14.08 -2.91 2.47
C GLN A 94 13.03 -3.36 3.49
N LYS A 95 13.08 -2.82 4.72
CA LYS A 95 12.08 -3.14 5.75
C LYS A 95 10.67 -2.72 5.33
N GLN A 96 10.53 -1.61 4.62
CA GLN A 96 9.22 -1.13 4.15
C GLN A 96 8.71 -2.01 3.00
N VAL A 97 9.56 -2.28 2.00
CA VAL A 97 9.24 -3.16 0.87
C VAL A 97 8.81 -4.55 1.35
N MET A 98 9.59 -5.16 2.25
CA MET A 98 9.25 -6.47 2.80
C MET A 98 7.95 -6.46 3.62
N SER A 99 7.68 -5.36 4.34
CA SER A 99 6.41 -5.21 5.06
C SER A 99 5.22 -5.15 4.10
N ILE A 100 5.34 -4.39 3.01
CA ILE A 100 4.30 -4.28 1.98
C ILE A 100 4.09 -5.61 1.27
N SER A 101 5.19 -6.27 0.88
CA SER A 101 5.18 -7.62 0.31
C SER A 101 4.41 -8.61 1.19
N SER A 102 4.70 -8.61 2.50
CA SER A 102 4.01 -9.48 3.45
C SER A 102 2.51 -9.17 3.52
N THR A 103 2.11 -7.90 3.49
CA THR A 103 0.69 -7.52 3.47
C THR A 103 0.01 -8.10 2.22
N ILE A 104 0.57 -7.87 1.03
CA ILE A 104 0.00 -8.32 -0.25
C ILE A 104 -0.07 -9.86 -0.29
N GLN A 105 0.96 -10.56 0.16
CA GLN A 105 1.00 -12.03 0.04
C GLN A 105 0.10 -12.74 1.06
N SER A 106 -0.11 -12.17 2.25
CA SER A 106 -0.68 -12.92 3.38
C SER A 106 -1.92 -12.32 4.04
N ASN A 107 -2.29 -11.07 3.75
CA ASN A 107 -3.44 -10.44 4.40
C ASN A 107 -4.74 -10.75 3.65
N ASN A 108 -5.57 -11.61 4.23
CA ASN A 108 -6.85 -12.02 3.65
C ASN A 108 -7.81 -10.85 3.37
N VAL A 109 -7.79 -9.79 4.20
CA VAL A 109 -8.64 -8.61 3.97
C VAL A 109 -8.14 -7.83 2.77
N TYR A 110 -6.83 -7.61 2.68
CA TYR A 110 -6.21 -6.94 1.54
C TYR A 110 -6.51 -7.70 0.24
N ASN A 111 -6.30 -9.02 0.24
CA ASN A 111 -6.52 -9.87 -0.93
C ASN A 111 -7.99 -9.89 -1.36
N ALA A 112 -8.92 -9.97 -0.40
CA ALA A 112 -10.35 -9.87 -0.67
C ALA A 112 -10.78 -8.48 -1.17
N ALA A 113 -10.02 -7.42 -0.86
CA ALA A 113 -10.33 -6.05 -1.26
C ALA A 113 -9.80 -5.70 -2.67
N PHE A 114 -8.59 -6.15 -3.03
CA PHE A 114 -7.87 -5.64 -4.21
C PHE A 114 -7.43 -6.69 -5.23
N ASP A 115 -7.44 -8.00 -4.91
CA ASP A 115 -6.99 -9.10 -5.81
C ASP A 115 -5.63 -8.83 -6.50
N VAL A 116 -4.69 -8.18 -5.79
CA VAL A 116 -3.33 -7.95 -6.29
C VAL A 116 -2.54 -9.25 -6.21
N ARG A 117 -1.90 -9.62 -7.32
CA ARG A 117 -1.12 -10.85 -7.45
C ARG A 117 0.32 -10.56 -7.79
N GLU A 118 1.22 -11.36 -7.23
CA GLU A 118 2.63 -11.35 -7.58
C GLU A 118 2.81 -11.82 -9.02
N ASP A 119 3.58 -11.06 -9.81
CA ASP A 119 4.12 -11.54 -11.07
C ASP A 119 5.22 -12.57 -10.77
N THR A 120 4.86 -13.84 -10.91
CA THR A 120 5.77 -14.96 -10.60
C THR A 120 6.96 -15.09 -11.55
N GLU A 121 6.92 -14.43 -12.72
CA GLU A 121 8.06 -14.37 -13.65
C GLU A 121 9.06 -13.30 -13.20
N ALA A 122 8.56 -12.19 -12.67
CA ALA A 122 9.34 -11.08 -12.13
C ALA A 122 9.59 -11.24 -10.62
N GLN A 123 10.58 -12.07 -10.27
CA GLN A 123 10.93 -12.41 -8.88
C GLN A 123 10.92 -11.22 -7.91
N TRP A 124 10.10 -11.30 -6.87
CA TRP A 124 10.12 -10.34 -5.76
C TRP A 124 11.42 -10.44 -4.97
N THR A 125 11.96 -9.28 -4.61
CA THR A 125 13.12 -9.19 -3.72
C THR A 125 12.84 -8.24 -2.57
N LYS A 126 13.78 -8.17 -1.62
CA LYS A 126 13.71 -7.17 -0.54
C LYS A 126 13.76 -5.71 -1.02
N ASN A 127 14.11 -5.46 -2.29
CA ASN A 127 14.20 -4.10 -2.84
C ASN A 127 13.11 -3.80 -3.87
N VAL A 128 12.51 -4.80 -4.53
CA VAL A 128 11.57 -4.58 -5.63
C VAL A 128 10.41 -5.56 -5.57
N LEU A 129 9.21 -5.07 -5.89
CA LEU A 129 7.98 -5.87 -6.05
C LEU A 129 7.40 -5.64 -7.45
N PHE A 130 6.96 -6.72 -8.09
CA PHE A 130 6.28 -6.72 -9.38
C PHE A 130 4.91 -7.38 -9.24
N VAL A 131 3.83 -6.61 -9.37
CA VAL A 131 2.49 -7.21 -9.43
C VAL A 131 2.11 -7.50 -10.87
N GLU A 132 1.14 -8.38 -11.08
CA GLU A 132 0.51 -8.56 -12.40
C GLU A 132 -0.07 -7.21 -12.88
N ARG A 133 0.33 -6.77 -14.07
CA ARG A 133 0.01 -5.46 -14.66
C ARG A 133 -0.47 -5.61 -16.10
N ASP A 134 -1.19 -4.61 -16.59
CA ASP A 134 -1.59 -4.51 -17.99
C ASP A 134 -0.73 -3.52 -18.81
N ILE A 135 0.47 -3.19 -18.29
CA ILE A 135 1.46 -2.32 -18.93
C ILE A 135 2.78 -3.05 -19.20
N GLU A 136 3.49 -2.67 -20.25
CA GLU A 136 4.78 -3.26 -20.66
C GLU A 136 6.01 -2.57 -20.03
N ASP A 137 5.80 -1.66 -19.09
CA ASP A 137 6.87 -0.86 -18.51
C ASP A 137 7.81 -1.73 -17.65
N PRO A 138 9.15 -1.64 -17.83
CA PRO A 138 10.09 -2.50 -17.12
C PRO A 138 10.25 -2.14 -15.64
N ASP A 139 9.84 -0.94 -15.22
CA ASP A 139 10.01 -0.49 -13.84
C ASP A 139 9.06 -1.23 -12.89
N PRO A 140 9.54 -1.61 -11.69
CA PRO A 140 8.74 -2.36 -10.71
C PRO A 140 7.57 -1.55 -10.19
N THR A 141 6.54 -2.26 -9.69
CA THR A 141 5.40 -1.65 -8.99
C THR A 141 5.86 -0.88 -7.75
N LEU A 142 6.82 -1.44 -7.01
CA LEU A 142 7.46 -0.78 -5.87
C LEU A 142 8.96 -1.03 -5.91
N MET A 143 9.76 0.04 -5.82
CA MET A 143 11.20 -0.04 -5.59
C MET A 143 11.57 0.69 -4.30
N GLY A 144 12.18 -0.02 -3.36
CA GLY A 144 12.77 0.55 -2.15
C GLY A 144 14.28 0.71 -2.29
N THR A 145 14.79 1.91 -2.01
CA THR A 145 16.23 2.18 -2.09
C THR A 145 16.70 3.28 -1.15
N GLY A 146 18.03 3.37 -0.97
CA GLY A 146 18.66 4.46 -0.22
C GLY A 146 18.89 5.70 -1.09
N LEU A 147 19.19 6.85 -0.47
CA LEU A 147 19.53 8.11 -1.14
C LEU A 147 20.62 8.01 -2.22
N ASN A 148 21.55 7.05 -2.11
CA ASN A 148 22.61 6.82 -3.10
C ASN A 148 22.36 5.57 -3.96
N GLY A 149 21.11 5.10 -3.99
CA GLY A 149 20.74 3.88 -4.69
C GLY A 149 20.57 4.06 -6.20
N PRO A 150 20.35 2.95 -6.93
CA PRO A 150 20.30 2.95 -8.39
C PRO A 150 18.92 3.38 -8.91
N TYR A 151 18.44 4.57 -8.55
CA TYR A 151 17.14 5.10 -9.01
C TYR A 151 17.26 6.16 -10.11
N GLN A 152 18.49 6.58 -10.45
CA GLN A 152 18.72 7.54 -11.52
C GLN A 152 18.43 6.90 -12.88
N GLY A 153 17.57 7.54 -13.67
CA GLY A 153 17.17 7.07 -15.01
C GLY A 153 15.96 6.14 -15.04
N LEU A 154 15.33 5.89 -13.88
CA LEU A 154 14.07 5.14 -13.80
C LEU A 154 12.85 6.07 -13.88
N HIS A 155 11.70 5.52 -14.25
CA HIS A 155 10.45 6.27 -14.46
C HIS A 155 9.39 5.85 -13.43
N PHE A 156 9.15 6.74 -12.46
CA PHE A 156 8.16 6.59 -11.38
C PHE A 156 7.23 7.80 -11.32
#